data_AF-A0AA51L1R5-F1
#
_entry.id   AF-A0AA51L1R5-F1
#
_cell.length_a   1.000
_cell.length_b   1.000
_cell.length_c   1.000
_cell.angle_alpha   90.00
_cell.angle_beta   90.00
_cell.angle_gamma   90.00
#
_symmetry.space_group_name_H-M   'P 1'
#
loop_
_entity.id
_entity.type
_entity.pdbx_description
1 polymer ?
#
loop_
_entity_poly.entity_id
_entity_poly.type
_entity_poly.pdbx_seq_one_letter_code
_entity_poly.pdbx_strand_id
1 'polypeptide(L)'
;MEEDQNTLPSPPRYRYKLIKFMTLAVLFLALLTSVGFIGLETTSNSKFCSSCHEMKPEYYTWKASTHSEVDCVSCHIEPGPKIWQRTKPMDS
;
A
#
# COMPACT_ATOMS: atom_id res chain seq x y z
N MET A 1 -52.77 24.41 -24.15
CA MET A 1 -51.83 23.26 -24.19
C MET A 1 -50.62 23.73 -23.44
N GLU A 2 -50.68 23.64 -22.12
CA GLU A 2 -49.62 24.06 -21.23
C GLU A 2 -48.56 22.97 -21.27
N GLU A 3 -47.45 23.30 -21.89
CA GLU A 3 -46.25 22.49 -21.88
C GLU A 3 -45.77 22.47 -20.42
N ASP A 4 -46.04 21.36 -19.74
CA ASP A 4 -45.49 21.01 -18.43
C ASP A 4 -43.97 20.90 -18.59
N GLN A 5 -43.32 22.07 -18.58
CA GLN A 5 -41.90 22.21 -18.73
C GLN A 5 -41.24 21.87 -17.39
N ASN A 6 -41.33 20.59 -17.03
CA ASN A 6 -40.34 19.78 -16.33
C ASN A 6 -39.26 20.60 -15.61
N THR A 7 -39.66 21.28 -14.52
CA THR A 7 -38.72 22.03 -13.68
C THR A 7 -38.05 21.06 -12.72
N LEU A 8 -37.05 20.34 -13.21
CA LEU A 8 -36.17 19.56 -12.33
C LEU A 8 -35.53 20.52 -11.31
N PRO A 9 -35.76 20.34 -10.00
CA PRO A 9 -35.25 21.26 -8.99
C PRO A 9 -33.72 21.24 -9.02
N SER A 10 -33.09 22.41 -9.15
CA SER A 10 -31.63 22.52 -9.12
C SER A 10 -31.10 21.90 -7.83
N PRO A 11 -30.16 20.94 -7.87
CA PRO A 11 -29.71 20.26 -6.67
C PRO A 11 -29.13 21.28 -5.67
N PRO A 12 -29.41 21.15 -4.36
CA PRO A 12 -29.00 22.15 -3.39
C PRO A 12 -27.46 22.28 -3.38
N ARG A 13 -26.98 23.53 -3.40
CA ARG A 13 -25.54 23.87 -3.53
C ARG A 13 -24.62 23.15 -2.54
N TYR A 14 -25.13 22.70 -1.40
CA TYR A 14 -24.35 21.95 -0.41
C TYR A 14 -24.04 20.51 -0.87
N ARG A 15 -24.92 19.86 -1.64
CA ARG A 15 -24.72 18.50 -2.17
C ARG A 15 -23.54 18.42 -3.13
N TYR A 16 -23.38 19.37 -4.05
CA TYR A 16 -22.24 19.34 -4.97
C TYR A 16 -20.92 19.59 -4.24
N LYS A 17 -20.92 20.43 -3.18
CA LYS A 17 -19.71 20.67 -2.36
C LYS A 17 -19.32 19.41 -1.62
N LEU A 18 -20.28 18.74 -0.97
CA LEU A 18 -20.06 17.46 -0.32
C LEU A 18 -19.53 16.40 -1.30
N ILE A 19 -20.16 16.23 -2.46
CA ILE A 19 -19.69 15.27 -3.48
C ILE A 19 -18.26 15.61 -3.91
N LYS A 20 -17.94 16.88 -4.17
CA LYS A 20 -16.57 17.30 -4.51
C LYS A 20 -15.57 16.95 -3.41
N PHE A 21 -15.87 17.28 -2.15
CA PHE A 21 -14.97 16.93 -1.04
C PHE A 21 -14.81 15.42 -0.85
N MET A 22 -15.90 14.66 -0.97
CA MET A 22 -15.84 13.19 -0.88
C MET A 22 -15.02 12.60 -2.03
N THR A 23 -15.19 13.09 -3.26
CA THR A 23 -14.37 12.63 -4.40
C THR A 23 -12.90 12.95 -4.18
N LEU A 24 -12.56 14.15 -3.70
CA LEU A 24 -11.17 14.52 -3.38
C LEU A 24 -10.59 13.66 -2.26
N ALA A 25 -11.37 13.39 -1.21
CA ALA A 25 -10.94 12.56 -0.09
C ALA A 25 -10.64 11.12 -0.53
N VAL A 26 -11.50 10.53 -1.35
CA VAL A 26 -11.30 9.18 -1.90
C VAL A 26 -10.05 9.14 -2.80
N LEU A 27 -9.88 10.12 -3.68
CA LEU A 27 -8.70 10.20 -4.54
C LEU A 27 -7.41 10.35 -3.73
N PHE A 28 -7.44 11.19 -2.69
CA PHE A 28 -6.31 11.38 -1.80
C PHE A 28 -5.97 10.11 -1.03
N LEU A 29 -6.97 9.41 -0.49
CA LEU A 29 -6.76 8.14 0.19
C LEU A 29 -6.21 7.07 -0.75
N ALA A 30 -6.76 6.97 -1.96
CA ALA A 30 -6.27 6.05 -2.98
C ALA A 30 -4.80 6.32 -3.31
N LEU A 31 -4.42 7.59 -3.48
CA LEU A 31 -3.04 8.00 -3.71
C LEU A 31 -2.12 7.62 -2.54
N LEU A 32 -2.52 7.90 -1.29
CA LEU A 32 -1.70 7.53 -0.14
C LEU A 32 -1.51 6.02 -0.02
N THR A 33 -2.57 5.24 -0.24
CA THR A 33 -2.48 3.77 -0.20
C THR A 33 -1.61 3.20 -1.32
N SER A 34 -1.68 3.76 -2.53
CA SER A 34 -0.86 3.28 -3.65
C SER A 34 0.62 3.58 -3.42
N VAL A 35 0.95 4.80 -2.98
CA VAL A 35 2.33 5.17 -2.64
C VAL A 35 2.86 4.30 -1.49
N GLY A 36 2.07 4.09 -0.45
CA GLY A 36 2.44 3.22 0.67
C GLY A 36 2.71 1.79 0.22
N PHE A 37 1.84 1.22 -0.62
CA PHE A 37 1.99 -0.14 -1.12
C PHE A 37 3.25 -0.31 -1.97
N ILE A 38 3.47 0.59 -2.94
CA ILE A 38 4.67 0.57 -3.79
C ILE A 38 5.94 0.73 -2.94
N GLY A 39 5.90 1.60 -1.93
CA GLY A 39 6.99 1.79 -0.98
C GLY A 39 7.34 0.48 -0.27
N LEU A 40 6.35 -0.19 0.30
CA LEU A 40 6.53 -1.47 1.00
C LEU A 40 7.10 -2.56 0.10
N GLU A 41 6.57 -2.71 -1.12
CA GLU A 41 7.06 -3.70 -2.08
C GLU A 41 8.51 -3.41 -2.48
N THR A 42 8.83 -2.14 -2.74
CA THR A 42 10.17 -1.71 -3.12
C THR A 42 11.18 -1.93 -1.99
N THR A 43 10.84 -1.58 -0.75
CA THR A 43 11.75 -1.74 0.40
C THR A 43 11.91 -3.19 0.84
N SER A 44 11.03 -4.08 0.38
CA SER A 44 11.06 -5.51 0.67
C SER A 44 11.88 -6.31 -0.35
N ASN A 45 12.29 -5.71 -1.47
CA ASN A 45 13.03 -6.39 -2.52
C ASN A 45 14.52 -6.57 -2.16
N SER A 46 15.11 -7.73 -2.48
CA SER A 46 16.55 -8.01 -2.26
C SER A 46 17.48 -6.96 -2.86
N LYS A 47 17.12 -6.40 -4.01
CA LYS A 47 17.92 -5.37 -4.68
C LYS A 47 17.95 -4.05 -3.89
N PHE A 48 16.87 -3.69 -3.21
CA PHE A 48 16.84 -2.53 -2.34
C PHE A 48 17.82 -2.70 -1.18
N CYS A 49 17.90 -3.89 -0.58
CA CYS A 49 18.86 -4.20 0.48
C CYS A 49 20.31 -3.90 0.06
N SER A 50 20.69 -4.21 -1.19
CA SER A 50 22.03 -3.93 -1.73
C SER A 50 22.39 -2.43 -1.81
N SER A 51 21.41 -1.54 -1.70
CA SER A 51 21.64 -0.08 -1.64
C SER A 51 22.28 0.36 -0.32
N CYS A 52 22.11 -0.41 0.76
CA CYS A 52 22.78 -0.21 2.03
C CYS A 52 24.18 -0.85 1.99
N HIS A 53 25.22 -0.09 2.33
CA HIS A 53 26.61 -0.57 2.24
C HIS A 53 26.88 -1.79 3.13
N GLU A 54 26.31 -1.81 4.34
CA GLU A 54 26.44 -2.91 5.30
C GLU A 54 25.84 -4.22 4.78
N MET A 55 24.81 -4.12 3.95
CA MET A 55 24.07 -5.28 3.44
C MET A 55 24.66 -5.84 2.14
N LYS A 56 25.65 -5.16 1.54
CA LYS A 56 26.32 -5.63 0.31
C LYS A 56 26.91 -7.04 0.42
N PRO A 57 27.70 -7.41 1.45
CA PRO A 57 28.23 -8.76 1.55
C PRO A 57 27.11 -9.82 1.54
N GLU A 58 26.05 -9.60 2.32
CA GLU A 58 24.91 -10.52 2.41
C GLU A 58 24.11 -10.61 1.11
N TYR A 59 23.98 -9.50 0.38
CA TYR A 59 23.37 -9.53 -0.94
C TYR A 59 24.16 -10.40 -1.93
N TYR A 60 25.49 -10.36 -1.90
CA TYR A 60 26.30 -11.19 -2.79
C TYR A 60 26.29 -12.67 -2.42
N THR A 61 26.25 -13.00 -1.12
CA THR A 61 26.10 -14.39 -0.67
C THR A 61 24.72 -14.94 -1.06
N TRP A 62 23.64 -14.17 -0.83
CA TRP A 62 22.30 -14.49 -1.31
C TRP A 62 22.26 -14.70 -2.83
N LYS A 63 22.87 -13.79 -3.60
CA LYS A 63 22.91 -13.85 -5.07
C LYS A 63 23.66 -15.08 -5.60
N ALA A 64 24.67 -15.56 -4.88
CA ALA A 64 25.41 -16.76 -5.24
C ALA A 64 24.75 -18.07 -4.75
N SER A 65 23.71 -17.95 -3.92
CA SER A 65 23.00 -19.10 -3.35
C SER A 65 21.91 -19.64 -4.28
N THR A 66 21.32 -20.78 -3.91
CA THR A 66 20.13 -21.33 -4.59
C THR A 66 18.86 -20.50 -4.37
N HIS A 67 18.90 -19.48 -3.51
CA HIS A 67 17.77 -18.63 -3.14
C HIS A 67 17.78 -17.28 -3.87
N SER A 68 18.61 -17.08 -4.90
CA SER A 68 18.72 -15.83 -5.67
C SER A 68 17.42 -15.39 -6.36
N GLU A 69 16.43 -16.28 -6.43
CA GLU A 69 15.14 -16.03 -7.07
C GLU A 69 14.04 -15.59 -6.08
N VAL A 70 14.33 -15.58 -4.77
CA VAL A 70 13.37 -15.16 -3.73
C VAL A 70 13.89 -13.98 -2.92
N ASP A 71 13.00 -13.06 -2.53
CA ASP A 71 13.41 -11.86 -1.80
C ASP A 71 13.90 -12.19 -0.38
N CYS A 72 14.87 -11.42 0.14
CA CYS A 72 15.43 -11.55 1.50
C CYS A 72 14.33 -11.65 2.57
N VAL A 73 13.29 -10.82 2.43
CA VAL A 73 12.17 -10.74 3.39
C VAL A 73 11.34 -12.01 3.46
N SER A 74 11.40 -12.88 2.45
CA SER A 74 10.68 -14.16 2.44
C SER A 74 11.12 -15.07 3.58
N CYS A 75 12.33 -14.87 4.09
CA CYS A 75 12.90 -15.60 5.22
C CYS A 75 13.20 -14.68 6.43
N HIS A 76 13.62 -13.43 6.21
CA HIS A 76 14.07 -12.52 7.27
C HIS A 76 12.95 -11.70 7.94
N ILE A 77 11.75 -11.68 7.36
CA ILE A 77 10.59 -11.04 7.96
C ILE A 77 9.53 -12.13 8.17
N GLU A 78 9.11 -12.34 9.42
CA GLU A 78 8.00 -13.25 9.68
C GLU A 78 6.75 -12.75 8.95
N PRO A 79 6.07 -13.61 8.17
CA PRO A 79 4.85 -13.21 7.49
C PRO A 79 3.76 -12.90 8.53
N GLY A 80 3.34 -11.63 8.65
CA GLY A 80 2.24 -11.22 9.54
C GLY A 80 0.90 -10.97 8.83
N PRO A 81 -0.26 -11.09 9.48
CA PRO A 81 -0.71 -12.17 10.37
C PRO A 81 -1.98 -12.90 9.80
N LYS A 82 -2.19 -14.18 10.13
CA LYS A 82 -3.48 -14.88 9.92
C LYS A 82 -4.34 -14.85 11.20
N ILE A 83 -4.80 -13.68 11.68
CA ILE A 83 -5.56 -13.44 12.95
C ILE A 83 -4.96 -13.96 14.28
N TRP A 84 -3.91 -14.79 14.26
CA TRP A 84 -3.18 -15.32 15.42
C TRP A 84 -1.68 -15.49 15.11
N GLN A 85 -0.87 -14.48 15.40
CA GLN A 85 0.45 -14.74 15.98
C GLN A 85 0.37 -14.78 17.52
N ARG A 86 -0.85 -14.70 18.09
CA ARG A 86 -1.14 -14.69 19.53
C ARG A 86 -0.75 -16.05 20.15
N THR A 87 0.53 -16.24 20.50
CA THR A 87 0.99 -16.90 21.74
C THR A 87 2.51 -17.03 21.90
N LYS A 88 3.38 -16.71 20.92
CA LYS A 88 4.82 -16.78 21.25
C LYS A 88 5.21 -15.52 22.03
N PRO A 89 5.64 -15.65 23.31
CA PRO A 89 6.03 -14.50 24.10
C PRO A 89 7.26 -13.86 23.47
N MET A 90 7.39 -12.58 23.75
CA MET A 90 8.61 -11.83 23.58
C MET A 90 9.61 -12.31 24.64
N ASP A 91 10.31 -13.41 24.38
CA ASP A 91 11.42 -13.84 25.22
C ASP A 91 12.64 -14.36 24.44
N SER A 92 13.73 -13.61 24.67
CA SER A 92 15.16 -13.86 24.46
C SER A 92 15.69 -14.01 23.04
#